data_AF-A0A919M376-F1
#
_entry.id   AF-A0A919M376-F1
#
_cell.length_a   1.000
_cell.length_b   1.000
_cell.length_c   1.000
_cell.angle_alpha   90.00
_cell.angle_beta   90.00
_cell.angle_gamma   90.00
#
_symmetry.space_group_name_H-M   'P 1'
#
loop_
_entity.id
_entity.type
_entity.pdbx_description
1 polymer ?
#
loop_
_entity_poly.entity_id
_entity_poly.type
_entity_poly.pdbx_seq_one_letter_code
_entity_poly.pdbx_strand_id
1 'polypeptide(L)'
;MTTLEKTYRRLLRVYPAAHREVYQEEMLGVLLAGSPPGRRLPRPADALDLLRAGLAVRFSREARADCSTAWRDAAALSALFVALLIGGFAVATVTEAIADRLHHVPTTLGGAAGLADPASRAVAWLAVAAAALAGRYRAAAVLSGVTLLVELGTLTFWVGLTPWAAMRLAWVPSMAILVAAAFATARTARPARVLAGRLGLGMLAAAVSVSLFAAWAERLPFLQVDDLSVWLPLALFAGVTIGLEPPVRRRVALVFPGMLLAPIVLLQTWDSTVLAGTTTWVPETVTAGEVALTLAPLGIVAVAAAGFARRFAAGTGGHVKVHE
;
A
#
# COMPACT_ATOMS: atom_id res chain seq x y z
N MET A 1 0.84 -45.02 32.01
CA MET A 1 0.65 -43.63 31.54
C MET A 1 0.93 -42.68 32.70
N THR A 2 2.00 -41.87 32.60
CA THR A 2 2.43 -41.00 33.72
C THR A 2 1.63 -39.69 33.75
N THR A 3 1.59 -39.00 34.91
CA THR A 3 0.91 -37.69 35.03
C THR A 3 1.53 -36.63 34.10
N LEU A 4 2.84 -36.71 33.87
CA LEU A 4 3.58 -35.83 32.96
C LEU A 4 3.13 -36.03 31.50
N GLU A 5 3.03 -37.28 31.06
CA GLU A 5 2.58 -37.64 29.71
C GLU A 5 1.17 -37.08 29.42
N LYS A 6 0.23 -37.24 30.36
CA LYS A 6 -1.13 -36.67 30.23
C LYS A 6 -1.10 -35.15 30.07
N THR A 7 -0.19 -34.47 30.76
CA THR A 7 -0.04 -33.02 30.69
C THR A 7 0.53 -32.57 29.34
N TYR A 8 1.57 -33.25 28.82
CA TYR A 8 2.09 -32.98 27.48
C TYR A 8 1.05 -33.24 26.39
N ARG A 9 0.31 -34.36 26.47
CA ARG A 9 -0.80 -34.63 25.53
C ARG A 9 -1.88 -33.53 25.56
N ARG A 10 -2.13 -32.92 26.72
CA ARG A 10 -3.06 -31.77 26.84
C ARG A 10 -2.49 -30.51 26.18
N LEU A 11 -1.21 -30.21 26.37
CA LEU A 11 -0.53 -29.07 25.72
C LEU A 11 -0.48 -29.23 24.20
N LEU A 12 -0.21 -30.45 23.71
CA LEU A 12 -0.17 -30.75 22.28
C LEU A 12 -1.50 -30.50 21.57
N ARG A 13 -2.66 -30.44 22.27
CA ARG A 13 -3.96 -30.08 21.67
C ARG A 13 -4.00 -28.69 21.04
N VAL A 14 -3.02 -27.83 21.34
CA VAL A 14 -2.83 -26.54 20.64
C VAL A 14 -2.46 -26.73 19.18
N TYR A 15 -1.82 -27.85 18.81
CA TYR A 15 -1.54 -28.17 17.42
C TYR A 15 -2.83 -28.55 16.66
N PRO A 16 -2.91 -28.28 15.33
CA PRO A 16 -4.03 -28.72 14.49
C PRO A 16 -4.23 -30.25 14.54
N ALA A 17 -5.47 -30.73 14.43
CA ALA A 17 -5.79 -32.16 14.53
C ALA A 17 -4.97 -33.04 13.56
N ALA A 18 -4.92 -32.66 12.28
CA ALA A 18 -4.13 -33.36 11.26
C ALA A 18 -2.62 -33.36 11.53
N HIS A 19 -2.08 -32.38 12.27
CA HIS A 19 -0.66 -32.39 12.65
C HIS A 19 -0.41 -33.36 13.81
N ARG A 20 -1.37 -33.46 14.73
CA ARG A 20 -1.30 -34.39 15.86
C ARG A 20 -1.42 -35.85 15.40
N GLU A 21 -2.25 -36.13 14.40
CA GLU A 21 -2.38 -37.50 13.87
C GLU A 21 -1.05 -38.08 13.37
N VAL A 22 -0.17 -37.23 12.84
CA VAL A 22 1.11 -37.66 12.27
C VAL A 22 2.25 -37.59 13.29
N TYR A 23 2.37 -36.48 14.02
CA TYR A 23 3.61 -36.18 14.79
C TYR A 23 3.45 -36.26 16.31
N GLN A 24 2.23 -36.48 16.83
CA GLN A 24 2.00 -36.39 18.28
C GLN A 24 2.85 -37.38 19.08
N GLU A 25 2.96 -38.64 18.65
CA GLU A 25 3.69 -39.65 19.40
C GLU A 25 5.21 -39.43 19.34
N GLU A 26 5.73 -38.94 18.21
CA GLU A 26 7.15 -38.56 18.07
C GLU A 26 7.49 -37.37 18.98
N MET A 27 6.69 -36.29 18.92
CA MET A 27 6.88 -35.12 19.78
C MET A 27 6.80 -35.51 21.26
N LEU A 28 5.85 -36.37 21.63
CA LEU A 28 5.70 -36.86 22.99
C LEU A 28 6.92 -37.69 23.42
N GLY A 29 7.45 -38.53 22.53
CA GLY A 29 8.67 -39.31 22.77
C GLY A 29 9.87 -38.41 23.06
N VAL A 30 10.09 -37.36 22.26
CA VAL A 30 11.17 -36.39 22.45
C VAL A 30 11.03 -35.65 23.79
N LEU A 31 9.82 -35.20 24.12
CA LEU A 31 9.56 -34.47 25.37
C LEU A 31 9.76 -35.34 26.62
N LEU A 32 9.38 -36.62 26.55
CA LEU A 32 9.58 -37.57 27.65
C LEU A 32 11.04 -37.98 27.79
N ALA A 33 11.76 -38.21 26.68
CA ALA A 33 13.18 -38.55 26.69
C ALA A 33 14.05 -37.41 27.26
N GLY A 34 13.66 -36.15 27.02
CA GLY A 34 14.34 -34.98 27.60
C GLY A 34 13.97 -34.67 29.05
N SER A 35 13.01 -35.38 29.66
CA SER A 35 12.53 -35.10 31.01
C SER A 35 13.24 -35.96 32.07
N PRO A 36 13.75 -35.37 33.17
CA PRO A 36 14.36 -36.15 34.26
C PRO A 36 13.39 -37.18 34.88
N PRO A 37 13.89 -38.33 35.36
CA PRO A 37 13.06 -39.36 35.99
C PRO A 37 12.34 -38.82 37.24
N GLY A 38 11.09 -39.26 37.45
CA GLY A 38 10.26 -38.87 38.61
C GLY A 38 9.52 -37.53 38.49
N ARG A 39 9.74 -36.77 37.41
CA ARG A 39 9.08 -35.47 37.20
C ARG A 39 7.59 -35.65 36.88
N ARG A 40 6.72 -34.89 37.56
CA ARG A 40 5.25 -34.96 37.39
C ARG A 40 4.64 -33.85 36.52
N LEU A 41 5.36 -32.73 36.33
CA LEU A 41 4.90 -31.55 35.59
C LEU A 41 5.98 -31.06 34.59
N PRO A 42 5.60 -30.53 33.41
CA PRO A 42 6.55 -30.01 32.42
C PRO A 42 7.37 -28.83 32.97
N ARG A 43 8.51 -28.51 32.34
CA ARG A 43 9.17 -27.22 32.62
C ARG A 43 8.29 -26.10 32.04
N PRO A 44 8.19 -24.94 32.73
CA PRO A 44 7.48 -23.79 32.19
C PRO A 44 7.99 -23.38 30.80
N ALA A 45 9.31 -23.48 30.57
CA ALA A 45 9.94 -23.21 29.29
C ALA A 45 9.45 -24.18 28.19
N ASP A 46 9.49 -25.49 28.44
CA ASP A 46 9.03 -26.51 27.47
C ASP A 46 7.54 -26.36 27.15
N ALA A 47 6.73 -26.05 28.17
CA ALA A 47 5.30 -25.78 27.97
C ALA A 47 5.06 -24.52 27.12
N LEU A 48 5.80 -23.44 27.37
CA LEU A 48 5.67 -22.20 26.62
C LEU A 48 6.17 -22.35 25.17
N ASP A 49 7.24 -23.10 24.97
CA ASP A 49 7.75 -23.43 23.64
C ASP A 49 6.74 -24.26 22.83
N LEU A 50 6.14 -25.29 23.44
CA LEU A 50 5.07 -26.08 22.82
C LEU A 50 3.84 -25.26 22.46
N LEU A 51 3.43 -24.35 23.34
CA LEU A 51 2.32 -23.44 23.07
C LEU A 51 2.67 -22.50 21.92
N ARG A 52 3.86 -21.90 21.93
CA ARG A 52 4.33 -20.99 20.88
C ARG A 52 4.41 -21.70 19.52
N ALA A 53 5.04 -22.86 19.48
CA ALA A 53 5.18 -23.65 18.26
C ALA A 53 3.82 -24.18 17.76
N GLY A 54 2.95 -24.66 18.65
CA GLY A 54 1.62 -25.13 18.28
C GLY A 54 0.72 -24.01 17.73
N LEU A 55 0.75 -22.83 18.36
CA LEU A 55 0.08 -21.64 17.86
C LEU A 55 0.68 -21.20 16.52
N ALA A 56 2.00 -21.20 16.37
CA ALA A 56 2.65 -20.87 15.10
C ALA A 56 2.23 -21.83 13.97
N VAL A 57 2.11 -23.13 14.23
CA VAL A 57 1.63 -24.11 13.23
C VAL A 57 0.14 -23.90 12.91
N ARG A 58 -0.70 -23.68 13.92
CA ARG A 58 -2.14 -23.44 13.73
C ARG A 58 -2.37 -22.16 12.93
N PHE A 59 -1.77 -21.05 13.36
CA PHE A 59 -1.88 -19.79 12.64
C PHE A 59 -1.20 -19.84 11.28
N SER A 60 -0.06 -20.51 11.10
CA SER A 60 0.59 -20.55 9.78
C SER A 60 -0.19 -21.37 8.75
N ARG A 61 -0.99 -22.36 9.15
CA ARG A 61 -1.76 -23.20 8.23
C ARG A 61 -3.05 -22.52 7.76
N GLU A 62 -3.81 -21.92 8.67
CA GLU A 62 -4.97 -21.08 8.35
C GLU A 62 -4.52 -19.78 7.67
N ALA A 63 -3.42 -19.18 8.14
CA ALA A 63 -2.83 -18.04 7.47
C ALA A 63 -2.32 -18.42 6.08
N ARG A 64 -1.67 -19.56 5.79
CA ARG A 64 -1.13 -19.80 4.42
C ARG A 64 -2.21 -19.96 3.36
N ALA A 65 -3.35 -20.58 3.68
CA ALA A 65 -4.45 -20.74 2.73
C ALA A 65 -5.16 -19.40 2.44
N ASP A 66 -5.48 -18.62 3.48
CA ASP A 66 -6.20 -17.34 3.35
C ASP A 66 -5.30 -16.11 3.20
N CYS A 67 -4.00 -16.20 3.52
CA CYS A 67 -3.05 -15.10 3.33
C CYS A 67 -2.88 -14.79 1.87
N SER A 68 -2.75 -15.79 1.00
CA SER A 68 -2.46 -15.50 -0.39
C SER A 68 -3.58 -14.69 -1.06
N THR A 69 -4.85 -14.99 -0.75
CA THR A 69 -6.01 -14.30 -1.32
C THR A 69 -6.23 -12.94 -0.67
N ALA A 70 -6.21 -12.86 0.67
CA ALA A 70 -6.47 -11.60 1.35
C ALA A 70 -5.33 -10.57 1.21
N TRP A 71 -4.06 -10.98 1.03
CA TRP A 71 -2.98 -10.05 0.67
C TRP A 71 -3.15 -9.51 -0.75
N ARG A 72 -3.62 -10.33 -1.69
CA ARG A 72 -3.93 -9.88 -3.06
C ARG A 72 -5.12 -8.93 -3.09
N ASP A 73 -6.18 -9.23 -2.34
CA ASP A 73 -7.36 -8.37 -2.19
C ASP A 73 -6.97 -7.02 -1.55
N ALA A 74 -6.13 -7.06 -0.51
CA ALA A 74 -5.62 -5.85 0.12
C ALA A 74 -4.76 -5.01 -0.84
N ALA A 75 -3.83 -5.65 -1.58
CA ALA A 75 -3.01 -4.97 -2.58
C ALA A 75 -3.87 -4.32 -3.68
N ALA A 76 -4.90 -5.01 -4.18
CA ALA A 76 -5.83 -4.45 -5.16
C ALA A 76 -6.57 -3.21 -4.64
N LEU A 77 -7.10 -3.28 -3.42
CA LEU A 77 -7.84 -2.16 -2.81
C LEU A 77 -6.93 -0.98 -2.51
N SER A 78 -5.75 -1.21 -1.93
CA SER A 78 -4.77 -0.16 -1.67
C SER A 78 -4.32 0.52 -2.97
N ALA A 79 -4.00 -0.26 -4.00
CA ALA A 79 -3.60 0.27 -5.30
C ALA A 79 -4.72 1.05 -6.00
N LEU A 80 -5.97 0.56 -5.92
CA LEU A 80 -7.13 1.29 -6.44
C LEU A 80 -7.31 2.63 -5.73
N PHE A 81 -7.18 2.66 -4.39
CA PHE A 81 -7.32 3.90 -3.66
C PHE A 81 -6.24 4.91 -4.03
N VAL A 82 -4.97 4.48 -4.08
CA VAL A 82 -3.85 5.33 -4.50
C VAL A 82 -4.12 5.89 -5.91
N ALA A 83 -4.56 5.05 -6.85
CA ALA A 83 -4.88 5.50 -8.21
C ALA A 83 -6.04 6.51 -8.26
N LEU A 84 -7.10 6.30 -7.46
CA LEU A 84 -8.22 7.23 -7.36
C LEU A 84 -7.83 8.56 -6.71
N LEU A 85 -6.98 8.51 -5.68
CA LEU A 85 -6.50 9.70 -4.99
C LEU A 85 -5.65 10.55 -5.93
N ILE A 86 -4.65 9.96 -6.58
CA ILE A 86 -3.79 10.68 -7.54
C ILE A 86 -4.61 11.17 -8.74
N GLY A 87 -5.52 10.34 -9.27
CA GLY A 87 -6.42 10.74 -10.34
C GLY A 87 -7.34 11.90 -9.94
N GLY A 88 -7.86 11.88 -8.71
CA GLY A 88 -8.68 12.97 -8.14
C GLY A 88 -7.90 14.28 -8.04
N PHE A 89 -6.67 14.23 -7.53
CA PHE A 89 -5.76 15.39 -7.52
C PHE A 89 -5.51 15.93 -8.93
N ALA A 90 -5.23 15.05 -9.91
CA ALA A 90 -5.01 15.49 -11.29
C ALA A 90 -6.26 16.16 -11.89
N VAL A 91 -7.46 15.64 -11.64
CA VAL A 91 -8.72 16.26 -12.08
C VAL A 91 -8.97 17.61 -11.40
N ALA A 92 -8.66 17.72 -10.10
CA ALA A 92 -8.70 19.01 -9.40
C ALA A 92 -7.80 20.05 -10.08
N THR A 93 -6.55 19.69 -10.40
CA THR A 93 -5.62 20.57 -11.12
C THR A 93 -6.13 20.96 -12.52
N VAL A 94 -6.79 20.04 -13.25
CA VAL A 94 -7.44 20.39 -14.53
C VAL A 94 -8.55 21.42 -14.30
N THR A 95 -9.39 21.21 -13.28
CA THR A 95 -10.51 22.09 -12.95
C THR A 95 -10.02 23.49 -12.59
N GLU A 96 -8.92 23.57 -11.84
CA GLU A 96 -8.24 24.83 -11.53
C GLU A 96 -7.74 25.53 -12.80
N ALA A 97 -7.00 24.81 -13.65
CA ALA A 97 -6.48 25.38 -14.88
C ALA A 97 -7.58 25.89 -15.82
N ILE A 98 -8.75 25.22 -15.85
CA ILE A 98 -9.93 25.68 -16.60
C ILE A 98 -10.47 26.97 -15.99
N ALA A 99 -10.65 27.01 -14.68
CA ALA A 99 -11.20 28.17 -13.98
C ALA A 99 -10.29 29.40 -14.10
N ASP A 100 -8.97 29.26 -13.95
CA ASP A 100 -8.03 30.37 -14.12
C ASP A 100 -8.12 30.97 -15.53
N ARG A 101 -8.25 30.09 -16.54
CA ARG A 101 -8.44 30.51 -17.94
C ARG A 101 -9.76 31.25 -18.16
N LEU A 102 -10.84 30.82 -17.50
CA LEU A 102 -12.15 31.49 -17.57
C LEU A 102 -12.13 32.85 -16.86
N HIS A 103 -11.33 33.00 -15.80
CA HIS A 103 -11.21 34.24 -15.04
C HIS A 103 -10.10 35.18 -15.54
N HIS A 104 -9.46 34.86 -16.66
CA HIS A 104 -8.34 35.62 -17.22
C HIS A 104 -7.20 35.89 -16.22
N VAL A 105 -7.04 35.00 -15.24
CA VAL A 105 -5.93 35.09 -14.29
C VAL A 105 -4.66 34.70 -15.04
N PRO A 106 -3.60 35.54 -15.04
CA PRO A 106 -2.32 35.15 -15.61
C PRO A 106 -1.84 33.89 -14.88
N THR A 107 -1.79 32.75 -15.56
CA THR A 107 -1.33 31.49 -14.97
C THR A 107 0.15 31.63 -14.63
N THR A 108 0.44 31.97 -13.37
CA THR A 108 1.80 32.26 -12.87
C THR A 108 2.71 31.05 -12.88
N LEU A 109 2.16 29.84 -12.91
CA LEU A 109 2.92 28.57 -12.88
C LEU A 109 2.50 27.53 -13.93
N GLY A 110 1.27 27.58 -14.45
CA GLY A 110 0.73 26.61 -15.43
C GLY A 110 0.95 26.96 -16.92
N GLY A 111 1.59 28.11 -17.22
CA GLY A 111 1.62 28.68 -18.56
C GLY A 111 2.40 27.88 -19.61
N ALA A 112 3.35 27.02 -19.23
CA ALA A 112 4.23 26.35 -20.20
C ALA A 112 3.66 25.04 -20.78
N ALA A 113 2.83 24.30 -20.02
CA ALA A 113 2.21 23.04 -20.50
C ALA A 113 0.69 23.13 -20.69
N GLY A 114 0.04 24.17 -20.16
CA GLY A 114 -1.41 24.36 -20.25
C GLY A 114 -2.22 23.20 -19.67
N LEU A 115 -3.43 22.99 -20.20
CA LEU A 115 -4.34 21.93 -19.76
C LEU A 115 -3.87 20.51 -20.09
N ALA A 116 -2.92 20.36 -21.02
CA ALA A 116 -2.54 19.06 -21.56
C ALA A 116 -1.86 18.16 -20.51
N ASP A 117 -0.95 18.70 -19.70
CA ASP A 117 -0.24 17.95 -18.66
C ASP A 117 -1.20 17.37 -17.60
N PRO A 118 -1.95 18.18 -16.82
CA PRO A 118 -2.83 17.64 -15.80
C PRO A 118 -3.96 16.78 -16.39
N ALA A 119 -4.44 17.08 -17.59
CA ALA A 119 -5.46 16.25 -18.26
C ALA A 119 -4.92 14.87 -18.65
N SER A 120 -3.69 14.78 -19.18
CA SER A 120 -3.08 13.50 -19.54
C SER A 120 -2.90 12.60 -18.31
N ARG A 121 -2.48 13.17 -17.18
CA ARG A 121 -2.32 12.48 -15.91
C ARG A 121 -3.65 12.02 -15.33
N ALA A 122 -4.66 12.90 -15.35
CA ALA A 122 -6.02 12.55 -14.94
C ALA A 122 -6.56 11.37 -15.75
N VAL A 123 -6.46 11.43 -17.08
CA VAL A 123 -6.91 10.34 -17.96
C VAL A 123 -6.15 9.05 -17.66
N ALA A 124 -4.83 9.11 -17.49
CA ALA A 124 -4.00 7.94 -17.22
C ALA A 124 -4.38 7.25 -15.89
N TRP A 125 -4.50 8.00 -14.79
CA TRP A 125 -4.86 7.46 -13.48
C TRP A 125 -6.32 6.99 -13.40
N LEU A 126 -7.25 7.69 -14.04
CA LEU A 126 -8.65 7.25 -14.14
C LEU A 126 -8.78 5.97 -14.97
N ALA A 127 -7.99 5.81 -16.04
CA ALA A 127 -7.96 4.56 -16.81
C ALA A 127 -7.45 3.38 -15.97
N VAL A 128 -6.42 3.58 -15.14
CA VAL A 128 -5.93 2.57 -14.18
C VAL A 128 -7.04 2.19 -13.20
N ALA A 129 -7.69 3.17 -12.58
CA ALA A 129 -8.78 2.94 -11.62
C ALA A 129 -9.98 2.22 -12.27
N ALA A 130 -10.38 2.63 -13.48
CA ALA A 130 -11.47 1.99 -14.24
C ALA A 130 -11.14 0.52 -14.56
N ALA A 131 -9.92 0.23 -15.01
CA ALA A 131 -9.48 -1.14 -15.26
C ALA A 131 -9.50 -1.99 -13.98
N ALA A 132 -9.08 -1.44 -12.84
CA ALA A 132 -9.11 -2.11 -11.55
C ALA A 132 -10.55 -2.38 -11.06
N LEU A 133 -11.45 -1.41 -11.19
CA LEU A 133 -12.88 -1.56 -10.86
C LEU A 133 -13.57 -2.61 -11.76
N ALA A 134 -13.14 -2.74 -13.01
CA ALA A 134 -13.59 -3.79 -13.92
C ALA A 134 -12.99 -5.17 -13.60
N GLY A 135 -12.11 -5.30 -12.60
CA GLY A 135 -11.42 -6.54 -12.26
C GLY A 135 -10.31 -6.93 -13.24
N ARG A 136 -9.91 -6.03 -14.15
CA ARG A 136 -8.88 -6.28 -15.17
C ARG A 136 -7.49 -5.88 -14.65
N TYR A 137 -7.03 -6.53 -13.58
CA TYR A 137 -5.79 -6.15 -12.89
C TYR A 137 -4.52 -6.21 -13.76
N ARG A 138 -4.48 -7.10 -14.76
CA ARG A 138 -3.38 -7.09 -15.74
C ARG A 138 -3.36 -5.80 -16.56
N ALA A 139 -4.52 -5.35 -17.04
CA ALA A 139 -4.64 -4.10 -17.76
C ALA A 139 -4.33 -2.92 -16.85
N ALA A 140 -4.83 -2.91 -15.60
CA ALA A 140 -4.51 -1.87 -14.62
C ALA A 140 -2.99 -1.78 -14.34
N ALA A 141 -2.29 -2.90 -14.21
CA ALA A 141 -0.85 -2.92 -14.03
C ALA A 141 -0.10 -2.38 -15.26
N VAL A 142 -0.50 -2.77 -16.47
CA VAL A 142 0.08 -2.25 -17.73
C VAL A 142 -0.17 -0.76 -17.88
N LEU A 143 -1.41 -0.32 -17.66
CA LEU A 143 -1.79 1.10 -17.69
C LEU A 143 -0.99 1.89 -16.65
N SER A 144 -0.77 1.36 -15.44
CA SER A 144 0.07 2.01 -14.43
C SER A 144 1.54 2.13 -14.88
N GLY A 145 2.04 1.14 -15.64
CA GLY A 145 3.35 1.22 -16.30
C GLY A 145 3.40 2.29 -17.40
N VAL A 146 2.31 2.48 -18.15
CA VAL A 146 2.19 3.58 -19.13
C VAL A 146 2.11 4.93 -18.40
N THR A 147 1.34 5.01 -17.32
CA THR A 147 1.25 6.21 -16.47
C THR A 147 2.62 6.58 -15.91
N LEU A 148 3.45 5.62 -15.50
CA LEU A 148 4.83 5.88 -15.10
C LEU A 148 5.62 6.63 -16.19
N LEU A 149 5.47 6.24 -17.47
CA LEU A 149 6.14 6.93 -18.58
C LEU A 149 5.61 8.36 -18.76
N VAL A 150 4.30 8.58 -18.60
CA VAL A 150 3.69 9.92 -18.61
C VAL A 150 4.30 10.78 -17.49
N GLU A 151 4.34 10.26 -16.26
CA GLU A 151 4.89 10.98 -15.10
C GLU A 151 6.39 11.27 -15.26
N LEU A 152 7.18 10.35 -15.82
CA LEU A 152 8.60 10.60 -16.13
C LEU A 152 8.78 11.67 -17.22
N GLY A 153 7.90 11.69 -18.23
CA GLY A 153 7.87 12.73 -19.25
C GLY A 153 7.56 14.11 -18.65
N THR A 154 6.50 14.18 -17.84
CA THR A 154 6.12 15.37 -17.07
C THR A 154 7.28 15.86 -16.20
N LEU A 155 7.94 14.95 -15.46
CA LEU A 155 9.11 15.30 -14.66
C LEU A 155 10.25 15.88 -15.49
N THR A 156 10.61 15.21 -16.58
CA THR A 156 11.70 15.65 -17.46
C THR A 156 11.42 17.03 -18.05
N PHE A 157 10.16 17.28 -18.43
CA PHE A 157 9.71 18.58 -18.91
C PHE A 157 9.84 19.67 -17.83
N TRP A 158 9.33 19.41 -16.62
CA TRP A 158 9.35 20.38 -15.53
C TRP A 158 10.75 20.61 -14.96
N VAL A 159 11.67 19.64 -15.01
CA VAL A 159 13.07 19.83 -14.56
C VAL A 159 13.73 20.97 -15.35
N GLY A 160 13.42 21.13 -16.64
CA GLY A 160 14.00 22.17 -17.48
C GLY A 160 13.40 23.57 -17.26
N LEU A 161 12.19 23.67 -16.71
CA LEU A 161 11.45 24.93 -16.57
C LEU A 161 11.41 25.40 -15.11
N THR A 162 11.02 24.52 -14.21
CA THR A 162 10.87 24.77 -12.78
C THR A 162 11.36 23.54 -12.00
N PRO A 163 12.69 23.44 -11.74
CA PRO A 163 13.28 22.29 -11.05
C PRO A 163 12.56 21.92 -9.74
N TRP A 164 12.09 22.93 -9.00
CA TRP A 164 11.33 22.74 -7.77
C TRP A 164 10.02 21.95 -7.99
N ALA A 165 9.29 22.21 -9.07
CA ALA A 165 8.02 21.57 -9.37
C ALA A 165 8.25 20.11 -9.75
N ALA A 166 9.31 19.84 -10.54
CA ALA A 166 9.73 18.48 -10.82
C ALA A 166 10.08 17.71 -9.55
N MET A 167 10.80 18.34 -8.62
CA MET A 167 11.15 17.71 -7.36
C MET A 167 9.90 17.37 -6.52
N ARG A 168 8.93 18.29 -6.46
CA ARG A 168 7.62 18.06 -5.80
C ARG A 168 6.81 16.95 -6.45
N LEU A 169 7.00 16.69 -7.75
CA LEU A 169 6.30 15.64 -8.51
C LEU A 169 7.00 14.27 -8.51
N ALA A 170 8.26 14.20 -8.06
CA ALA A 170 9.09 13.01 -8.20
C ALA A 170 8.61 11.78 -7.39
N TRP A 171 7.71 11.98 -6.42
CA TRP A 171 7.09 10.87 -5.70
C TRP A 171 6.03 10.12 -6.53
N VAL A 172 5.42 10.74 -7.53
CA VAL A 172 4.33 10.15 -8.32
C VAL A 172 4.78 8.93 -9.16
N PRO A 173 5.96 8.95 -9.83
CA PRO A 173 6.54 7.74 -10.42
C PRO A 173 6.69 6.57 -9.44
N SER A 174 7.08 6.86 -8.19
CA SER A 174 7.18 5.81 -7.15
C SER A 174 5.83 5.15 -6.93
N MET A 175 4.76 5.95 -6.89
CA MET A 175 3.40 5.44 -6.75
C MET A 175 2.99 4.61 -7.95
N ALA A 176 3.30 5.05 -9.17
CA ALA A 176 3.00 4.29 -10.38
C ALA A 176 3.68 2.91 -10.37
N ILE A 177 4.93 2.82 -9.87
CA ILE A 177 5.64 1.54 -9.70
C ILE A 177 4.95 0.67 -8.64
N LEU A 178 4.63 1.23 -7.47
CA LEU A 178 3.97 0.50 -6.39
C LEU A 178 2.58 0.00 -6.80
N VAL A 179 1.80 0.84 -7.46
CA VAL A 179 0.46 0.50 -7.98
C VAL A 179 0.55 -0.59 -9.04
N ALA A 180 1.51 -0.49 -9.98
CA ALA A 180 1.75 -1.51 -10.99
C ALA A 180 2.12 -2.86 -10.34
N ALA A 181 3.03 -2.85 -9.36
CA ALA A 181 3.45 -4.05 -8.63
C ALA A 181 2.27 -4.66 -7.85
N ALA A 182 1.51 -3.83 -7.13
CA ALA A 182 0.34 -4.28 -6.38
C ALA A 182 -0.71 -4.94 -7.29
N PHE A 183 -1.07 -4.32 -8.43
CA PHE A 183 -1.99 -4.94 -9.39
C PHE A 183 -1.40 -6.19 -10.08
N ALA A 184 -0.09 -6.23 -10.34
CA ALA A 184 0.57 -7.42 -10.86
C ALA A 184 0.50 -8.60 -9.87
N THR A 185 0.57 -8.34 -8.56
CA THR A 185 0.37 -9.37 -7.53
C THR A 185 -1.09 -9.76 -7.37
N ALA A 186 -2.02 -8.82 -7.57
CA ALA A 186 -3.45 -9.01 -7.41
C ALA A 186 -4.17 -9.64 -8.62
N ARG A 187 -3.45 -10.26 -9.56
CA ARG A 187 -4.03 -10.84 -10.80
C ARG A 187 -5.18 -11.81 -10.58
N THR A 188 -5.21 -12.51 -9.44
CA THR A 188 -6.27 -13.46 -9.06
C THR A 188 -7.12 -12.96 -7.89
N ALA A 189 -7.03 -11.68 -7.54
CA ALA A 189 -7.84 -11.10 -6.47
C ALA A 189 -9.32 -11.04 -6.89
N ARG A 190 -10.21 -10.95 -5.90
CA ARG A 190 -11.61 -10.63 -6.17
C ARG A 190 -11.69 -9.22 -6.79
N PRO A 191 -12.66 -8.93 -7.68
CA PRO A 191 -12.82 -7.58 -8.23
C PRO A 191 -13.00 -6.54 -7.12
N ALA A 192 -12.31 -5.40 -7.21
CA ALA A 192 -12.27 -4.40 -6.15
C ALA A 192 -13.67 -3.86 -5.79
N ARG A 193 -14.57 -3.78 -6.78
CA ARG A 193 -15.98 -3.43 -6.58
C ARG A 193 -16.75 -4.41 -5.69
N VAL A 194 -16.40 -5.70 -5.74
CA VAL A 194 -17.01 -6.74 -4.90
C VAL A 194 -16.47 -6.64 -3.48
N LEU A 195 -15.15 -6.40 -3.35
CA LEU A 195 -14.49 -6.24 -2.06
C LEU A 195 -14.96 -4.99 -1.30
N ALA A 196 -15.11 -3.87 -1.99
CA ALA A 196 -15.56 -2.61 -1.39
C ALA A 196 -17.07 -2.63 -1.08
N GLY A 197 -17.86 -3.40 -1.84
CA GLY A 197 -19.32 -3.37 -1.75
C GLY A 197 -19.91 -2.02 -2.16
N ARG A 198 -21.24 -1.88 -2.08
CA ARG A 198 -21.94 -0.64 -2.45
C ARG A 198 -21.56 0.54 -1.56
N LEU A 199 -21.47 0.32 -0.25
CA LEU A 199 -21.11 1.35 0.71
C LEU A 199 -19.66 1.81 0.50
N GLY A 200 -18.72 0.88 0.31
CA GLY A 200 -17.33 1.24 0.06
C GLY A 200 -17.14 1.99 -1.26
N LEU A 201 -17.85 1.61 -2.33
CA LEU A 201 -17.85 2.38 -3.57
C LEU A 201 -18.42 3.79 -3.38
N GLY A 202 -19.49 3.94 -2.59
CA GLY A 202 -20.03 5.25 -2.24
C GLY A 202 -19.03 6.12 -1.47
N MET A 203 -18.30 5.53 -0.52
CA MET A 203 -17.24 6.23 0.23
C MET A 203 -16.04 6.58 -0.65
N LEU A 204 -15.64 5.71 -1.59
CA LEU A 204 -14.60 6.01 -2.58
C LEU A 204 -15.01 7.18 -3.48
N ALA A 205 -16.24 7.16 -3.99
CA ALA A 205 -16.79 8.26 -4.78
C ALA A 205 -16.84 9.56 -3.94
N ALA A 206 -17.28 9.49 -2.69
CA ALA A 206 -17.28 10.63 -1.78
C ALA A 206 -15.86 11.18 -1.55
N ALA A 207 -14.85 10.32 -1.41
CA ALA A 207 -13.46 10.74 -1.23
C ALA A 207 -12.93 11.51 -2.44
N VAL A 208 -13.22 11.03 -3.65
CA VAL A 208 -12.87 11.73 -4.88
C VAL A 208 -13.62 13.06 -4.96
N SER A 209 -14.95 13.07 -4.75
CA SER A 209 -15.76 14.30 -4.78
C SER A 209 -15.30 15.34 -3.77
N VAL A 210 -14.94 14.92 -2.56
CA VAL A 210 -14.39 15.78 -1.53
C VAL A 210 -13.05 16.36 -1.96
N SER A 211 -12.16 15.54 -2.55
CA SER A 211 -10.85 16.02 -3.03
C SER A 211 -11.02 17.11 -4.09
N LEU A 212 -11.97 16.91 -5.01
CA LEU A 212 -12.34 17.90 -6.02
C LEU A 212 -12.92 19.17 -5.41
N PHE A 213 -13.78 19.03 -4.40
CA PHE A 213 -14.39 20.16 -3.71
C PHE A 213 -13.38 20.94 -2.88
N ALA A 214 -12.46 20.26 -2.20
CA ALA A 214 -11.43 20.90 -1.37
C ALA A 214 -10.51 21.78 -2.22
N ALA A 215 -10.03 21.26 -3.37
CA ALA A 215 -9.25 22.02 -4.33
C ALA A 215 -9.99 23.27 -4.84
N TRP A 216 -11.30 23.15 -5.09
CA TRP A 216 -12.11 24.31 -5.44
C TRP A 216 -12.27 25.30 -4.28
N ALA A 217 -12.44 24.80 -3.05
CA ALA A 217 -12.66 25.59 -1.85
C ALA A 217 -11.41 26.34 -1.39
N GLU A 218 -10.19 25.87 -1.70
CA GLU A 218 -8.92 26.58 -1.45
C GLU A 218 -8.87 27.96 -2.16
N ARG A 219 -9.71 28.20 -3.18
CA ARG A 219 -9.87 29.53 -3.77
C ARG A 219 -10.64 30.53 -2.93
N LEU A 220 -11.37 30.06 -1.91
CA LEU A 220 -12.15 30.94 -1.05
C LEU A 220 -11.19 31.50 0.01
N PRO A 221 -10.92 32.83 0.01
CA PRO A 221 -9.88 33.44 0.85
C PRO A 221 -10.11 33.34 2.36
N PHE A 222 -11.26 32.79 2.77
CA PHE A 222 -11.70 32.64 4.15
C PHE A 222 -11.67 31.18 4.65
N LEU A 223 -11.32 30.22 3.79
CA LEU A 223 -11.23 28.81 4.15
C LEU A 223 -9.78 28.34 3.98
N GLN A 224 -9.07 28.14 5.09
CA GLN A 224 -7.80 27.40 5.09
C GLN A 224 -8.15 25.90 5.05
N VAL A 225 -8.15 25.32 3.85
CA VAL A 225 -8.55 23.92 3.58
C VAL A 225 -7.34 23.01 3.34
N ASP A 226 -6.11 23.54 3.45
CA ASP A 226 -4.87 22.87 3.06
C ASP A 226 -4.72 21.46 3.69
N ASP A 227 -5.22 21.29 4.91
CA ASP A 227 -5.22 20.00 5.61
C ASP A 227 -6.37 19.07 5.17
N LEU A 228 -7.54 19.62 4.84
CA LEU A 228 -8.75 18.85 4.54
C LEU A 228 -8.64 18.06 3.22
N SER A 229 -7.94 18.59 2.21
CA SER A 229 -7.75 17.92 0.92
C SER A 229 -6.94 16.62 1.03
N VAL A 230 -6.08 16.49 2.05
CA VAL A 230 -5.27 15.29 2.32
C VAL A 230 -5.93 14.39 3.37
N TRP A 231 -6.38 14.96 4.50
CA TRP A 231 -6.85 14.16 5.63
C TRP A 231 -8.24 13.58 5.42
N LEU A 232 -9.12 14.25 4.68
CA LEU A 232 -10.50 13.78 4.51
C LEU A 232 -10.59 12.55 3.59
N PRO A 233 -9.87 12.47 2.45
CA PRO A 233 -9.78 11.22 1.68
C PRO A 233 -9.20 10.06 2.50
N LEU A 234 -8.19 10.33 3.33
CA LEU A 234 -7.61 9.35 4.25
C LEU A 234 -8.63 8.85 5.29
N ALA A 235 -9.43 9.74 5.86
CA ALA A 235 -10.49 9.37 6.79
C ALA A 235 -11.58 8.52 6.13
N LEU A 236 -11.98 8.87 4.90
CA LEU A 236 -12.95 8.09 4.12
C LEU A 236 -12.39 6.71 3.76
N PHE A 237 -11.10 6.61 3.44
CA PHE A 237 -10.43 5.33 3.26
C PHE A 237 -10.40 4.48 4.51
N ALA A 238 -10.12 5.10 5.67
CA ALA A 238 -10.20 4.41 6.95
C ALA A 238 -11.62 3.86 7.18
N GLY A 239 -12.65 4.64 6.83
CA GLY A 239 -14.05 4.21 6.82
C GLY A 239 -14.30 2.97 5.94
N VAL A 240 -13.83 3.00 4.68
CA VAL A 240 -13.89 1.84 3.77
C VAL A 240 -13.20 0.63 4.39
N THR A 241 -12.00 0.83 4.93
CA THR A 241 -11.15 -0.22 5.52
C THR A 241 -11.81 -0.87 6.73
N ILE A 242 -12.49 -0.10 7.58
CA ILE A 242 -13.24 -0.61 8.73
C ILE A 242 -14.35 -1.57 8.29
N GLY A 243 -15.02 -1.27 7.18
CA GLY A 243 -16.10 -2.07 6.58
C GLY A 243 -15.64 -3.36 5.88
N LEU A 244 -14.34 -3.58 5.69
CA LEU A 244 -13.81 -4.79 5.07
C LEU A 244 -13.84 -6.00 6.02
N GLU A 245 -13.86 -7.20 5.44
CA GLU A 245 -13.67 -8.46 6.16
C GLU A 245 -12.40 -8.39 7.05
N PRO A 246 -12.42 -8.87 8.31
CA PRO A 246 -11.29 -8.79 9.23
C PRO A 246 -9.91 -9.20 8.65
N PRO A 247 -9.79 -10.29 7.85
CA PRO A 247 -8.53 -10.64 7.22
C PRO A 247 -8.06 -9.59 6.20
N VAL A 248 -8.94 -9.03 5.38
CA VAL A 248 -8.59 -8.04 4.37
C VAL A 248 -8.26 -6.71 5.04
N ARG A 249 -9.09 -6.28 6.01
CA ARG A 249 -8.91 -5.06 6.80
C ARG A 249 -7.52 -4.93 7.40
N ARG A 250 -7.05 -5.96 8.10
CA ARG A 250 -5.71 -5.94 8.75
C ARG A 250 -4.58 -5.79 7.73
N ARG A 251 -4.73 -6.40 6.54
CA ARG A 251 -3.71 -6.35 5.49
C ARG A 251 -3.73 -5.02 4.75
N VAL A 252 -4.91 -4.47 4.47
CA VAL A 252 -5.06 -3.11 3.94
C VAL A 252 -4.43 -2.10 4.88
N ALA A 253 -4.68 -2.21 6.19
CA ALA A 253 -4.07 -1.34 7.20
C ALA A 253 -2.53 -1.46 7.28
N LEU A 254 -1.93 -2.55 6.77
CA LEU A 254 -0.48 -2.72 6.70
C LEU A 254 0.10 -2.24 5.36
N VAL A 255 -0.55 -2.57 4.24
CA VAL A 255 -0.08 -2.23 2.89
C VAL A 255 -0.27 -0.75 2.60
N PHE A 256 -1.42 -0.21 2.98
CA PHE A 256 -1.81 1.14 2.59
C PHE A 256 -0.89 2.24 3.15
N PRO A 257 -0.53 2.24 4.45
CA PRO A 257 0.40 3.24 4.96
C PRO A 257 1.77 3.16 4.27
N GLY A 258 2.24 1.96 3.93
CA GLY A 258 3.48 1.80 3.18
C GLY A 258 3.43 2.39 1.78
N MET A 259 2.27 2.34 1.11
CA MET A 259 2.09 2.96 -0.20
C MET A 259 1.90 4.47 -0.13
N LEU A 260 1.11 4.98 0.83
CA LEU A 260 0.65 6.38 0.79
C LEU A 260 1.29 7.28 1.85
N LEU A 261 1.55 6.75 3.05
CA LEU A 261 2.04 7.54 4.19
C LEU A 261 3.52 7.89 4.03
N ALA A 262 4.33 6.97 3.49
CA ALA A 262 5.74 7.25 3.23
C ALA A 262 5.96 8.44 2.25
N PRO A 263 5.28 8.51 1.09
CA PRO A 263 5.38 9.67 0.20
C PRO A 263 4.84 10.96 0.80
N ILE A 264 3.71 10.91 1.51
CA ILE A 264 3.10 12.11 2.11
C ILE A 264 4.00 12.66 3.21
N VAL A 265 4.51 11.80 4.10
CA VAL A 265 5.44 12.22 5.15
C VAL A 265 6.70 12.81 4.54
N LEU A 266 7.22 12.23 3.45
CA LEU A 266 8.35 12.81 2.75
C LEU A 266 8.02 14.19 2.17
N LEU A 267 6.87 14.35 1.52
CA LEU A 267 6.43 15.63 0.94
C LEU A 267 6.24 16.70 2.03
N GLN A 268 5.68 16.33 3.18
CA GLN A 268 5.51 17.25 4.31
C GLN A 268 6.85 17.61 4.97
N THR A 269 7.75 16.64 5.07
CA THR A 269 9.13 16.88 5.55
C THR A 269 9.88 17.78 4.58
N TRP A 270 9.63 17.60 3.29
CA TRP A 270 10.17 18.44 2.23
C TRP A 270 9.68 19.88 2.33
N ASP A 271 8.35 20.07 2.31
CA ASP A 271 7.74 21.39 2.34
C ASP A 271 8.16 22.15 3.61
N SER A 272 8.25 21.46 4.76
CA SER A 272 8.71 22.08 6.01
C SER A 272 10.21 22.43 6.03
N THR A 273 11.07 21.69 5.34
CA THR A 273 12.51 21.98 5.29
C THR A 273 12.87 23.05 4.26
N VAL A 274 12.16 23.08 3.13
CA VAL A 274 12.43 24.02 2.04
C VAL A 274 11.74 25.36 2.25
N LEU A 275 10.46 25.39 2.68
CA LEU A 275 9.71 26.64 2.84
C LEU A 275 10.09 27.44 4.10
N ALA A 276 10.67 26.78 5.12
CA ALA A 276 11.12 27.47 6.33
C ALA A 276 12.36 28.37 6.09
N GLY A 277 13.05 28.21 4.94
CA GLY A 277 14.34 28.87 4.68
C GLY A 277 14.29 30.16 3.84
N THR A 278 13.24 30.41 3.07
CA THR A 278 13.23 31.52 2.08
C THR A 278 11.98 32.40 2.20
N THR A 279 12.16 33.68 2.51
CA THR A 279 11.10 34.71 2.46
C THR A 279 10.59 34.97 1.04
N THR A 280 11.32 34.49 0.03
CA THR A 280 10.88 34.40 -1.35
C THR A 280 10.41 32.97 -1.64
N TRP A 281 9.18 32.83 -2.14
CA TRP A 281 8.47 31.56 -2.35
C TRP A 281 9.11 30.58 -3.36
N VAL A 282 10.36 30.78 -3.76
CA VAL A 282 11.10 29.93 -4.70
C VAL A 282 12.57 29.85 -4.26
N PRO A 283 13.07 28.67 -3.82
CA PRO A 283 14.50 28.50 -3.56
C PRO A 283 15.28 28.59 -4.88
N GLU A 284 16.24 29.52 -4.98
CA GLU A 284 17.06 29.73 -6.18
C GLU A 284 18.03 28.57 -6.45
N THR A 285 18.31 27.71 -5.46
CA THR A 285 19.22 26.58 -5.60
C THR A 285 18.65 25.33 -4.92
N VAL A 286 18.46 24.28 -5.71
CA VAL A 286 18.17 22.94 -5.20
C VAL A 286 19.46 22.33 -4.64
N THR A 287 19.46 21.96 -3.36
CA THR A 287 20.66 21.36 -2.75
C THR A 287 20.81 19.87 -3.09
N ALA A 288 22.02 19.31 -3.01
CA ALA A 288 22.23 17.88 -3.24
C ALA A 288 21.51 17.00 -2.19
N GLY A 289 21.39 17.49 -0.94
CA GLY A 289 20.65 16.81 0.13
C GLY A 289 19.15 16.76 -0.16
N GLU A 290 18.63 17.83 -0.74
CA GLU A 290 17.28 17.92 -1.28
C GLU A 290 17.04 16.85 -2.37
N VAL A 291 17.86 16.79 -3.42
CA VAL A 291 17.72 15.74 -4.45
C VAL A 291 17.77 14.32 -3.84
N ALA A 292 18.66 14.08 -2.88
CA ALA A 292 18.78 12.79 -2.21
C ALA A 292 17.51 12.41 -1.42
N LEU A 293 16.92 13.35 -0.68
CA LEU A 293 15.66 13.15 0.04
C LEU A 293 14.52 12.84 -0.92
N THR A 294 14.45 13.51 -2.08
CA THR A 294 13.42 13.26 -3.08
C THR A 294 13.55 11.88 -3.74
N LEU A 295 14.78 11.40 -3.96
CA LEU A 295 15.04 10.09 -4.58
C LEU A 295 14.98 8.92 -3.58
N ALA A 296 15.08 9.19 -2.28
CA ALA A 296 15.06 8.15 -1.24
C ALA A 296 13.82 7.23 -1.30
N PRO A 297 12.57 7.71 -1.49
CA PRO A 297 11.41 6.85 -1.65
C PRO A 297 11.50 5.95 -2.87
N LEU A 298 11.97 6.45 -4.02
CA LEU A 298 12.17 5.64 -5.23
C LEU A 298 13.13 4.49 -4.93
N GLY A 299 14.23 4.77 -4.22
CA GLY A 299 15.18 3.76 -3.76
C GLY A 299 14.56 2.72 -2.81
N ILE A 300 13.84 3.18 -1.77
CA ILE A 300 13.17 2.30 -0.81
C ILE A 300 12.14 1.40 -1.50
N VAL A 301 11.32 1.97 -2.38
CA VAL A 301 10.32 1.27 -3.19
C VAL A 301 10.97 0.24 -4.09
N ALA A 302 12.04 0.62 -4.81
CA ALA A 302 12.76 -0.30 -5.69
C ALA A 302 13.36 -1.48 -4.92
N VAL A 303 13.97 -1.23 -3.76
CA VAL A 303 14.53 -2.26 -2.89
C VAL A 303 13.43 -3.18 -2.33
N ALA A 304 12.32 -2.61 -1.85
CA ALA A 304 11.19 -3.37 -1.34
C ALA A 304 10.54 -4.24 -2.43
N ALA A 305 10.34 -3.68 -3.62
CA ALA A 305 9.80 -4.41 -4.77
C ALA A 305 10.74 -5.54 -5.22
N ALA A 306 12.05 -5.29 -5.28
CA ALA A 306 13.04 -6.30 -5.62
C ALA A 306 13.10 -7.43 -4.58
N GLY A 307 13.05 -7.10 -3.28
CA GLY A 307 13.00 -8.07 -2.19
C GLY A 307 11.73 -8.93 -2.24
N PHE A 308 10.59 -8.32 -2.55
CA PHE A 308 9.31 -9.02 -2.70
C PHE A 308 9.33 -9.97 -3.90
N ALA A 309 9.81 -9.51 -5.06
CA ALA A 309 9.91 -10.33 -6.28
C ALA A 309 10.80 -11.56 -6.07
N ARG A 310 11.95 -11.40 -5.37
CA ARG A 310 12.85 -12.52 -5.05
C ARG A 310 12.19 -13.57 -4.16
N ARG A 311 11.45 -13.16 -3.13
CA ARG A 311 10.72 -14.10 -2.24
C ARG A 311 9.66 -14.89 -2.99
N PHE A 312 8.98 -14.26 -3.95
CA PHE A 312 8.00 -14.93 -4.79
C PHE A 312 8.64 -15.95 -5.75
N ALA A 313 9.76 -15.59 -6.38
CA ALA A 313 10.50 -16.48 -7.27
C ALA A 313 11.11 -17.69 -6.54
N ALA A 314 11.55 -17.51 -5.29
CA ALA A 314 12.10 -18.61 -4.49
C ALA A 314 11.02 -19.60 -4.01
N GLY A 315 9.78 -19.15 -3.79
CA GLY A 315 8.69 -19.99 -3.29
C GLY A 315 8.12 -20.98 -4.30
N THR A 316 8.33 -20.77 -5.61
CA THR A 316 7.78 -21.64 -6.67
C THR A 316 8.70 -22.81 -7.06
N GLY A 317 9.97 -22.81 -6.63
CA GLY A 317 10.94 -23.86 -6.97
C GLY A 317 10.95 -25.06 -6.02
N GLY A 318 10.25 -25.00 -4.88
CA GLY A 318 10.16 -26.08 -3.90
C GLY A 318 9.13 -27.15 -4.28
N HIS A 319 9.17 -27.68 -5.50
CA HIS A 319 8.51 -28.95 -5.76
C HIS A 319 9.28 -30.02 -4.98
N VAL A 320 8.71 -30.43 -3.85
CA VAL A 320 9.10 -31.63 -3.12
C VAL A 320 9.10 -32.76 -4.15
N LYS A 321 10.30 -33.22 -4.54
CA LYS A 321 10.43 -34.50 -5.23
C LYS A 321 9.88 -35.53 -4.26
N VAL A 322 8.67 -36.00 -4.54
CA VAL A 322 8.13 -37.19 -3.91
C VAL A 322 9.03 -38.31 -4.40
N HIS A 323 9.96 -38.72 -3.55
CA HIS A 323 10.71 -39.94 -3.76
C HIS A 323 9.71 -41.08 -3.63
N GLU A 324 9.37 -41.69 -4.76
CA GLU A 324 8.90 -43.08 -4.85
C GLU A 324 10.03 -44.04 -4.49
#